data_AF-A0A842P243-F1
#
_entry.id   AF-A0A842P243-F1
#
_cell.length_a   1.000
_cell.length_b   1.000
_cell.length_c   1.000
_cell.angle_alpha   90.00
_cell.angle_beta   90.00
_cell.angle_gamma   90.00
#
_symmetry.space_group_name_H-M   'P 1'
#
loop_
_entity.id
_entity.type
_entity.pdbx_description
1 polymer ?
#
loop_
_entity_poly.entity_id
_entity_poly.type
_entity_poly.pdbx_seq_one_letter_code
_entity_poly.pdbx_strand_id
1 'polypeptide(L)'
;MAELPKGITKEVRRGGSGVLELLLIDFDREGDSGYIRIQQPTNPVSIAQLVISEGAPEMALFESTELLMGHTALEELRKCAAADDSRISVHTDVDLGLM
;
A
#
# COMPACT_ATOMS: atom_id res chain seq x y z
N MET A 1 1.36 -13.11 7.15
CA MET A 1 0.52 -12.03 6.60
C MET A 1 0.30 -10.97 7.65
N ALA A 2 1.02 -9.86 7.55
CA ALA A 2 0.76 -8.66 8.33
C ALA A 2 -0.54 -8.00 7.84
N GLU A 3 -1.68 -8.44 8.37
CA GLU A 3 -2.98 -7.84 8.04
C GLU A 3 -3.19 -6.57 8.86
N LEU A 4 -3.32 -5.44 8.16
CA LEU A 4 -3.79 -4.20 8.76
C LEU A 4 -5.30 -4.31 9.06
N PRO A 5 -5.81 -3.51 10.02
CA PRO A 5 -7.23 -3.49 10.34
C PRO A 5 -8.10 -3.29 9.10
N LYS A 6 -9.30 -3.86 9.18
CA LYS A 6 -10.28 -3.75 8.08
C LYS A 6 -10.90 -2.37 8.13
N GLY A 7 -10.84 -1.65 7.02
CA GLY A 7 -11.64 -0.46 6.78
C GLY A 7 -12.50 -0.62 5.53
N ILE A 8 -12.82 0.51 4.90
CA ILE A 8 -13.58 0.58 3.66
C ILE A 8 -12.61 0.53 2.47
N THR A 9 -12.80 -0.43 1.57
CA THR A 9 -12.10 -0.40 0.28
C THR A 9 -12.73 0.67 -0.60
N LYS A 10 -12.07 1.83 -0.71
CA LYS A 10 -12.50 2.96 -1.54
C LYS A 10 -12.46 2.60 -3.02
N GLU A 11 -11.40 1.88 -3.42
CA GLU A 11 -11.22 1.48 -4.82
C GLU A 11 -10.20 0.36 -5.00
N VAL A 12 -10.24 -0.25 -6.20
CA VAL A 12 -9.29 -1.26 -6.64
C VAL A 12 -8.92 -1.01 -8.09
N ARG A 13 -7.61 -1.06 -8.38
CA ARG A 13 -7.06 -0.85 -9.72
C ARG A 13 -5.89 -1.81 -10.00
N ARG A 14 -5.49 -1.91 -11.28
CA ARG A 14 -4.28 -2.61 -11.67
C ARG A 14 -3.04 -1.77 -11.33
N GLY A 15 -1.93 -2.45 -11.09
CA GLY A 15 -0.61 -1.83 -11.05
C GLY A 15 -0.20 -1.25 -12.40
N GLY A 16 0.89 -0.52 -12.38
CA GLY A 16 1.43 0.19 -13.53
C GLY A 16 2.26 1.38 -13.11
N SER A 17 3.13 1.84 -14.02
CA SER A 17 3.98 3.00 -13.78
C SER A 17 3.16 4.23 -13.40
N GLY A 18 3.51 4.88 -12.28
CA GLY A 18 2.86 6.10 -11.80
C GLY A 18 1.54 5.91 -11.04
N VAL A 19 0.98 4.69 -10.98
CA VAL A 19 -0.30 4.46 -10.30
C VAL A 19 -0.19 4.75 -8.80
N LEU A 20 0.90 4.34 -8.16
CA LEU A 20 1.13 4.60 -6.74
C LEU A 20 1.26 6.09 -6.46
N GLU A 21 2.03 6.81 -7.28
CA GLU A 21 2.23 8.25 -7.15
C GLU A 21 0.90 9.02 -7.29
N LEU A 22 0.01 8.61 -8.20
CA LEU A 22 -1.32 9.21 -8.32
C LEU A 22 -2.17 9.00 -7.06
N LEU A 23 -2.14 7.79 -6.49
CA LEU A 23 -2.87 7.50 -5.24
C LEU A 23 -2.35 8.35 -4.08
N LEU A 24 -1.03 8.51 -3.99
CA LEU A 24 -0.42 9.36 -2.97
C LEU A 24 -0.82 10.83 -3.12
N ILE A 25 -0.89 11.34 -4.35
CA ILE A 25 -1.38 12.69 -4.62
C ILE A 25 -2.85 12.85 -4.19
N ASP A 26 -3.69 11.84 -4.43
CA ASP A 26 -5.09 11.89 -4.01
C ASP A 26 -5.20 11.90 -2.47
N PHE A 27 -4.43 11.08 -1.76
CA PHE A 27 -4.35 11.09 -0.29
C PHE A 27 -3.88 12.44 0.26
N ASP A 28 -2.79 13.00 -0.29
CA ASP A 28 -2.24 14.30 0.10
C ASP A 28 -3.26 15.43 -0.11
N ARG A 29 -3.94 15.43 -1.27
CA ARG A 29 -4.97 16.45 -1.60
C ARG A 29 -6.17 16.38 -0.67
N GLU A 30 -6.56 15.17 -0.26
CA GLU A 30 -7.77 14.94 0.56
C GLU A 30 -7.47 15.00 2.06
N GLY A 31 -6.20 14.92 2.47
CA GLY A 31 -5.81 14.80 3.88
C GLY A 31 -6.30 13.48 4.51
N ASP A 32 -6.55 12.47 3.68
CA ASP A 32 -7.13 11.19 4.11
C ASP A 32 -6.10 10.33 4.86
N SER A 33 -6.61 9.39 5.66
CA SER A 33 -5.80 8.39 6.37
C SER A 33 -6.25 6.97 6.02
N GLY A 34 -5.32 6.02 6.05
CA GLY A 34 -5.59 4.63 5.71
C GLY A 34 -4.36 3.89 5.21
N TYR A 35 -4.54 2.97 4.28
CA TYR A 35 -3.43 2.29 3.65
C TYR A 35 -3.70 1.85 2.21
N ILE A 36 -2.63 1.79 1.44
CA ILE A 36 -2.61 1.19 0.11
C ILE A 36 -2.06 -0.22 0.24
N ARG A 37 -2.81 -1.21 -0.25
CA ARG A 37 -2.38 -2.61 -0.31
C ARG A 37 -2.18 -3.04 -1.75
N ILE A 38 -1.02 -3.64 -2.01
CA ILE A 38 -0.60 -4.12 -3.31
C ILE A 38 -0.35 -5.62 -3.19
N GLN A 39 -0.99 -6.39 -4.05
CA GLN A 39 -0.77 -7.82 -4.13
C GLN A 39 -0.29 -8.17 -5.54
N GLN A 40 0.89 -8.77 -5.62
CA GLN A 40 1.46 -9.25 -6.87
C GLN A 40 1.43 -10.78 -6.90
N PRO A 41 0.97 -11.41 -8.00
CA PRO A 41 0.81 -12.86 -8.09
C PRO A 41 2.15 -13.60 -8.32
N THR A 42 3.17 -13.30 -7.53
CA THR A 42 4.45 -14.02 -7.50
C THR A 42 4.36 -15.35 -6.75
N ASN A 43 5.46 -16.12 -6.73
CA ASN A 43 5.56 -17.36 -5.94
C ASN A 43 6.81 -17.33 -5.02
N PRO A 44 6.65 -17.12 -3.70
CA PRO A 44 5.39 -16.88 -2.97
C PRO A 44 4.74 -15.54 -3.34
N VAL A 45 3.45 -15.39 -3.04
CA VAL A 45 2.70 -14.15 -3.30
C VAL A 45 3.34 -13.00 -2.53
N SER A 46 3.65 -11.90 -3.23
CA SER A 46 4.19 -10.70 -2.62
C SER A 46 3.05 -9.76 -2.23
N ILE A 47 3.11 -9.26 -1.01
CA ILE A 47 2.15 -8.31 -0.45
C ILE A 47 2.92 -7.08 0.03
N ALA A 48 2.57 -5.91 -0.50
CA ALA A 48 3.11 -4.64 -0.03
C ALA A 48 1.99 -3.78 0.56
N GLN A 49 2.29 -3.06 1.64
CA GLN A 49 1.35 -2.17 2.31
C GLN A 49 2.03 -0.84 2.63
N LEU A 50 1.38 0.27 2.29
CA LEU A 50 1.81 1.63 2.63
C LEU A 50 0.76 2.27 3.52
N VAL A 51 1.12 2.57 4.76
CA VAL A 51 0.27 3.30 5.71
C VAL A 51 0.43 4.78 5.48
N ILE A 52 -0.70 5.48 5.46
CA ILE A 52 -0.80 6.92 5.19
C ILE A 52 -1.63 7.54 6.31
N SER A 53 -1.13 8.63 6.87
CA SER A 53 -1.77 9.39 7.94
C SER A 53 -1.78 10.86 7.52
N GLU A 54 -2.96 11.49 7.55
CA GLU A 54 -3.15 12.89 7.16
C GLU A 54 -2.49 13.25 5.81
N GLY A 55 -2.62 12.34 4.82
CA GLY A 55 -2.02 12.50 3.49
C GLY A 55 -0.53 12.13 3.38
N ALA A 56 0.17 11.89 4.49
CA ALA A 56 1.60 11.58 4.51
C ALA A 56 1.88 10.07 4.70
N PRO A 57 2.81 9.46 3.94
CA PRO A 57 3.25 8.09 4.18
C PRO A 57 4.00 7.96 5.52
N GLU A 58 3.58 7.04 6.37
CA GLU A 58 4.23 6.81 7.67
C GLU A 58 5.01 5.51 7.74
N MET A 59 4.51 4.44 7.10
CA MET A 59 5.11 3.12 7.21
C MET A 59 4.93 2.32 5.92
N ALA A 60 6.00 1.66 5.48
CA ALA A 60 5.98 0.68 4.40
C ALA A 60 6.28 -0.72 4.93
N LEU A 61 5.49 -1.69 4.48
CA LEU A 61 5.64 -3.11 4.76
C LEU A 61 5.70 -3.85 3.42
N PHE A 62 6.55 -4.87 3.36
CA PHE A 62 6.60 -5.79 2.22
C PHE A 62 6.83 -7.20 2.73
N GLU A 63 5.97 -8.14 2.33
CA GLU A 63 6.03 -9.53 2.73
C GLU A 63 6.05 -10.43 1.49
N SER A 64 7.08 -11.26 1.37
CA SER A 64 7.14 -12.34 0.38
C SER A 64 7.66 -13.63 1.03
N THR A 65 8.96 -13.88 1.01
CA THR A 65 9.64 -14.92 1.80
C THR A 65 9.97 -14.45 3.21
N GLU A 66 10.14 -13.14 3.38
CA GLU A 66 10.42 -12.48 4.65
C GLU A 66 9.62 -11.17 4.75
N LEU A 67 9.52 -10.63 5.96
CA LEU A 67 8.90 -9.34 6.21
C LEU A 67 9.98 -8.24 6.22
N LEU A 68 9.88 -7.32 5.28
CA LEU A 68 10.68 -6.10 5.19
C LEU A 68 9.87 -4.93 5.74
N MET A 69 10.56 -3.94 6.31
CA MET A 69 9.98 -2.69 6.82
C MET A 69 10.82 -1.48 6.43
N GLY A 70 10.24 -0.28 6.52
CA GLY A 70 10.95 0.98 6.33
C GLY A 70 11.44 1.15 4.88
N HIS A 71 12.69 1.60 4.71
CA HIS A 71 13.20 1.97 3.39
C HIS A 71 13.28 0.79 2.41
N THR A 72 13.74 -0.38 2.87
CA THR A 72 13.84 -1.58 2.01
C THR A 72 12.45 -2.06 1.57
N ALA A 73 11.46 -2.00 2.45
CA ALA A 73 10.08 -2.30 2.08
C ALA A 73 9.52 -1.29 1.07
N LEU A 74 9.85 -0.02 1.20
CA LEU A 74 9.39 1.02 0.28
C LEU A 74 9.91 0.78 -1.14
N GLU A 75 11.17 0.38 -1.30
CA GLU A 75 11.72 0.05 -2.62
C GLU A 75 10.97 -1.13 -3.28
N GLU A 76 10.77 -2.21 -2.54
CA GLU A 76 10.04 -3.38 -3.05
C GLU A 76 8.56 -3.06 -3.31
N LEU A 77 7.93 -2.27 -2.46
CA LEU A 77 6.56 -1.78 -2.65
C LEU A 77 6.41 -1.01 -3.95
N ARG A 78 7.36 -0.12 -4.29
CA ARG A 78 7.33 0.64 -5.55
C ARG A 78 7.47 -0.27 -6.77
N LYS A 79 8.34 -1.29 -6.71
CA LYS A 79 8.47 -2.30 -7.78
C LYS A 79 7.17 -3.09 -7.94
N CYS A 80 6.59 -3.53 -6.83
CA CYS A 80 5.31 -4.23 -6.79
C CYS A 80 4.18 -3.39 -7.40
N ALA A 81 4.10 -2.10 -7.05
CA ALA A 81 3.09 -1.18 -7.57
C ALA A 81 3.19 -0.98 -9.09
N ALA A 82 4.42 -0.94 -9.60
CA ALA A 82 4.71 -0.69 -11.02
C ALA A 82 4.41 -1.90 -11.92
N ALA A 83 4.23 -3.10 -11.35
CA ALA A 83 3.96 -4.30 -12.13
C ALA A 83 2.49 -4.37 -12.60
N ASP A 84 2.29 -4.62 -13.90
CA ASP A 84 0.96 -4.60 -14.54
C ASP A 84 0.01 -5.72 -14.06
N ASP A 85 0.58 -6.79 -13.49
CA ASP A 85 -0.15 -7.93 -12.91
C ASP A 85 -0.51 -7.72 -11.44
N SER A 86 -0.03 -6.64 -10.82
CA SER A 86 -0.38 -6.29 -9.45
C SER A 86 -1.82 -5.80 -9.32
N ARG A 87 -2.43 -6.13 -8.19
CA ARG A 87 -3.72 -5.61 -7.75
C ARG A 87 -3.49 -4.61 -6.62
N ILE A 88 -3.82 -3.35 -6.86
CA ILE A 88 -3.72 -2.27 -5.88
C ILE A 88 -5.12 -1.98 -5.33
N SER A 89 -5.23 -1.89 -4.01
CA SER A 89 -6.47 -1.57 -3.30
C SER A 89 -6.22 -0.47 -2.28
N VAL A 90 -7.12 0.51 -2.23
CA VAL A 90 -7.06 1.62 -1.29
C VAL A 90 -8.07 1.38 -0.18
N HIS A 91 -7.60 1.44 1.06
CA HIS A 91 -8.42 1.25 2.25
C HIS A 91 -8.38 2.51 3.09
N THR A 92 -9.56 3.06 3.38
CA THR A 92 -9.76 4.25 4.22
C THR A 92 -10.72 3.90 5.36
N ASP A 93 -11.00 4.85 6.26
CA ASP A 93 -11.83 4.62 7.45
C ASP A 93 -11.31 3.41 8.26
N VAL A 94 -9.99 3.41 8.47
CA VAL A 94 -9.27 2.36 9.17
C VAL A 94 -8.84 2.92 10.54
N ASP A 95 -9.21 2.25 11.61
CA ASP A 95 -8.60 2.52 12.92
C ASP A 95 -7.21 1.87 12.97
N LEU A 96 -6.20 2.67 12.65
CA LEU A 96 -4.80 2.24 12.63
C LEU A 96 -4.14 2.28 14.02
N GLY A 97 -4.83 2.79 15.04
CA GLY A 97 -4.28 2.94 16.39
C GLY A 97 -3.03 3.83 16.48
N LEU A 98 -2.81 4.68 15.46
CA LEU A 98 -1.73 5.67 15.44
C LEU A 98 -2.17 6.82 16.37
N MET A 99 -1.49 6.96 17.51
CA MET A 99 -1.68 8.02 18.51
C MET A 99 -0.46 8.93 18.57
#